data_AF-A0A7V7RNV9-F1
#
_entry.id   AF-A0A7V7RNV9-F1
#
_cell.length_a   1.000
_cell.length_b   1.000
_cell.length_c   1.000
_cell.angle_alpha   90.00
_cell.angle_beta   90.00
_cell.angle_gamma   90.00
#
_symmetry.space_group_name_H-M   'P 1'
#
loop_
_entity.id
_entity.type
_entity.pdbx_description
1 polymer ?
#
loop_
_entity_poly.entity_id
_entity_poly.type
_entity_poly.pdbx_seq_one_letter_code
_entity_poly.pdbx_strand_id
1 'polypeptide(L)'
;MNLISEFDYMRLRDAIERSKVDEEIWIIARNIQSAKFEWGKIESYFKNSDTKPIFITNNEYSLDGKDPSKAWMVLINGWWENKNVAKLLSDYIPMAKYCFQIGHIRYAPEGGD
;
A
#
# COMPACT_ATOMS: atom_id res chain seq x y z
N MET A 1 12.58 1.98 20.08
CA MET A 1 11.76 1.79 18.87
C MET A 1 10.98 3.10 18.61
N ASN A 2 10.78 3.52 17.36
CA ASN A 2 10.11 4.81 17.07
C ASN A 2 8.59 4.64 17.17
N LEU A 3 7.95 5.27 18.16
CA LEU A 3 6.52 5.12 18.48
C LEU A 3 5.58 5.40 17.29
N ILE A 4 5.97 6.32 16.39
CA ILE A 4 5.19 6.65 15.18
C ILE A 4 5.09 5.45 14.25
N SER A 5 6.19 4.72 14.08
CA SER A 5 6.24 3.54 13.22
C SER A 5 5.41 2.37 13.76
N GLU A 6 5.30 2.25 15.08
CA GLU A 6 4.53 1.19 15.73
C GLU A 6 3.02 1.45 15.61
N PHE A 7 2.60 2.70 15.81
CA PHE A 7 1.21 3.09 15.64
C PHE A 7 0.73 2.96 14.19
N ASP A 8 1.54 3.39 13.21
CA ASP A 8 1.22 3.23 11.79
C ASP A 8 1.17 1.74 11.40
N TYR A 9 2.04 0.91 11.95
CA TYR A 9 2.00 -0.54 11.76
C TYR A 9 0.70 -1.15 12.30
N MET A 10 0.29 -0.82 13.53
CA MET A 10 -0.97 -1.32 14.10
C MET A 10 -2.17 -0.89 13.26
N ARG A 11 -2.22 0.35 12.79
CA ARG A 11 -3.30 0.84 11.92
C ARG A 11 -3.33 0.13 10.57
N LEU A 12 -2.16 -0.11 9.98
CA LEU A 12 -2.04 -0.85 8.73
C LEU A 12 -2.54 -2.29 8.91
N ARG A 13 -2.14 -2.96 10.00
CA ARG A 13 -2.60 -4.29 10.38
C ARG A 13 -4.11 -4.36 10.49
N ASP A 14 -4.70 -3.50 11.34
CA ASP A 14 -6.14 -3.46 11.56
C ASP A 14 -6.92 -3.20 10.26
N ALA A 15 -6.37 -2.36 9.38
CA ALA A 15 -7.03 -2.03 8.12
C ALA A 15 -6.97 -3.19 7.10
N ILE A 16 -5.88 -3.96 7.09
CA ILE A 16 -5.74 -5.17 6.25
C ILE A 16 -6.64 -6.29 6.78
N GLU A 17 -6.65 -6.53 8.10
CA GLU A 17 -7.51 -7.55 8.72
C GLU A 17 -9.01 -7.28 8.55
N ARG A 18 -9.40 -6.01 8.40
CA ARG A 18 -10.79 -5.59 8.12
C ARG A 18 -11.14 -5.54 6.64
N SER A 19 -10.16 -5.71 5.75
CA SER A 19 -10.40 -5.65 4.31
C SER A 19 -11.28 -6.82 3.88
N LYS A 20 -12.23 -6.54 2.99
CA LYS A 20 -13.10 -7.56 2.39
C LYS A 20 -12.49 -8.10 1.09
N VAL A 21 -12.97 -9.26 0.64
CA VAL A 21 -12.48 -9.93 -0.58
C VAL A 21 -12.61 -9.07 -1.84
N ASP A 22 -13.58 -8.16 -1.89
CA ASP A 22 -13.86 -7.26 -3.00
C ASP A 22 -13.14 -5.90 -2.93
N GLU A 23 -12.41 -5.64 -1.84
CA GLU A 23 -11.69 -4.40 -1.61
C GLU A 23 -10.26 -4.49 -2.14
N GLU A 24 -9.86 -3.57 -3.03
CA GLU A 24 -8.52 -3.60 -3.62
C GLU A 24 -7.52 -2.82 -2.77
N ILE A 25 -6.35 -3.43 -2.52
CA ILE A 25 -5.18 -2.75 -1.92
C ILE A 25 -4.24 -2.33 -3.04
N TRP A 26 -4.02 -1.04 -3.15
CA TRP A 26 -3.22 -0.44 -4.21
C TRP A 26 -1.87 -0.04 -3.67
N ILE A 27 -0.80 -0.40 -4.36
CA ILE A 27 0.57 -0.10 -3.95
C ILE A 27 1.19 0.80 -4.99
N ILE A 28 1.37 2.06 -4.61
CA ILE A 28 1.99 3.09 -5.41
C ILE A 28 3.49 3.10 -5.10
N ALA A 29 4.29 2.76 -6.10
CA ALA A 29 5.74 2.86 -6.01
C ALA A 29 6.40 3.42 -7.28
N ARG A 30 7.69 3.72 -7.20
CA ARG A 30 8.48 4.20 -8.35
C ARG A 30 8.52 3.17 -9.50
N ASN A 31 8.56 1.88 -9.19
CA ASN A 31 8.63 0.80 -10.17
C ASN A 31 8.09 -0.51 -9.57
N ILE A 32 7.90 -1.51 -10.43
CA ILE A 32 7.31 -2.80 -10.05
C ILE A 32 8.16 -3.56 -9.01
N GLN A 33 9.49 -3.47 -9.09
CA GLN A 33 10.39 -4.13 -8.14
C GLN A 33 10.22 -3.54 -6.74
N SER A 34 10.15 -2.22 -6.63
CA SER A 34 9.90 -1.52 -5.36
C SER A 34 8.52 -1.86 -4.81
N ALA A 35 7.48 -1.88 -5.66
CA ALA A 35 6.13 -2.20 -5.23
C ALA A 35 6.02 -3.64 -4.68
N LYS A 36 6.65 -4.60 -5.38
CA LYS A 36 6.74 -6.00 -4.93
C LYS A 36 7.57 -6.16 -3.66
N PHE A 37 8.67 -5.43 -3.52
CA PHE A 37 9.48 -5.46 -2.30
C PHE A 37 8.68 -4.98 -1.09
N GLU A 38 7.95 -3.87 -1.24
CA GLU A 38 7.08 -3.36 -0.19
C GLU A 38 5.95 -4.34 0.15
N TRP A 39 5.29 -4.92 -0.84
CA TRP A 39 4.27 -5.96 -0.61
C TRP A 39 4.85 -7.19 0.07
N GLY A 40 6.00 -7.68 -0.36
CA GLY A 40 6.64 -8.86 0.23
C GLY A 40 6.95 -8.66 1.71
N LYS A 41 7.32 -7.44 2.13
CA LYS A 41 7.42 -7.10 3.55
C LYS A 41 6.06 -7.28 4.21
N ILE A 42 5.03 -6.57 3.76
CA ILE A 42 3.66 -6.62 4.29
C ILE A 42 3.16 -8.07 4.40
N GLU A 43 3.20 -8.83 3.31
CA GLU A 43 2.77 -10.23 3.22
C GLU A 43 3.52 -11.14 4.20
N SER A 44 4.83 -10.93 4.41
CA SER A 44 5.59 -11.71 5.39
C SER A 44 5.12 -11.53 6.83
N TYR A 45 4.51 -10.38 7.16
CA TYR A 45 3.95 -10.10 8.48
C TYR A 45 2.46 -10.46 8.57
N PHE A 46 1.70 -10.27 7.50
CA PHE A 46 0.26 -10.56 7.45
C PHE A 46 0.02 -11.89 6.74
N LYS A 47 0.39 -12.99 7.41
CA LYS A 47 0.43 -14.39 6.91
C LYS A 47 -0.84 -14.93 6.21
N ASN A 48 -1.96 -14.20 6.15
CA ASN A 48 -3.26 -14.68 5.67
C ASN A 48 -4.08 -13.64 4.87
N SER A 49 -3.44 -12.73 4.13
CA SER A 49 -4.22 -11.87 3.22
C SER A 49 -4.48 -12.62 1.92
N ASP A 50 -5.70 -13.13 1.73
CA ASP A 50 -6.20 -13.53 0.39
C ASP A 50 -6.27 -12.34 -0.59
N THR A 51 -6.03 -11.14 -0.06
CA THR A 51 -5.98 -9.87 -0.78
C THR A 51 -4.81 -9.84 -1.76
N LYS A 52 -5.12 -9.59 -3.04
CA LYS A 52 -4.11 -9.42 -4.09
C LYS A 52 -3.83 -7.92 -4.28
N PRO A 53 -2.56 -7.47 -4.18
CA PRO A 53 -2.24 -6.07 -4.37
C PRO A 53 -2.35 -5.67 -5.84
N ILE A 54 -2.80 -4.45 -6.10
CA ILE A 54 -2.72 -3.78 -7.39
C ILE A 54 -1.50 -2.87 -7.39
N PHE A 55 -0.53 -3.16 -8.23
CA PHE A 55 0.69 -2.36 -8.32
C PHE A 55 0.52 -1.20 -9.29
N ILE A 56 0.60 0.02 -8.76
CA ILE A 56 0.64 1.25 -9.55
C ILE A 56 2.09 1.75 -9.61
N THR A 57 2.62 1.85 -10.82
CA THR A 57 4.03 2.17 -11.05
C THR A 57 4.17 3.39 -11.94
N ASN A 58 5.41 3.77 -12.27
CA ASN A 58 5.70 4.84 -13.22
C ASN A 58 5.28 4.53 -14.68
N ASN A 59 4.75 3.34 -14.95
CA ASN A 59 4.15 3.05 -16.24
C ASN A 59 2.80 3.77 -16.36
N GLU A 60 2.60 4.60 -17.40
CA GLU A 60 1.35 5.31 -17.68
C GLU A 60 0.14 4.36 -17.79
N TYR A 61 0.35 3.17 -18.36
CA TYR A 61 -0.68 2.14 -18.51
C TYR A 61 -1.01 1.40 -17.21
N SER A 62 -0.30 1.67 -16.10
CA SER A 62 -0.59 1.00 -14.81
C SER A 62 -1.93 1.43 -14.20
N LEU A 63 -2.52 2.52 -14.70
CA LEU A 63 -3.82 3.04 -14.32
C LEU A 63 -4.95 2.64 -15.28
N ASP A 64 -4.64 2.02 -16.41
CA ASP A 64 -5.64 1.73 -17.44
C ASP A 64 -6.66 0.68 -16.97
N GLY A 65 -7.94 1.01 -17.14
CA GLY A 65 -9.06 0.17 -16.71
C GLY A 65 -9.20 0.03 -15.20
N LYS A 66 -8.46 0.83 -14.41
CA LYS A 66 -8.57 0.85 -12.96
C LYS A 66 -9.63 1.84 -12.50
N ASP A 67 -10.48 1.40 -11.58
CA ASP A 67 -11.54 2.21 -10.99
C ASP A 67 -11.08 2.71 -9.61
N PRO A 68 -10.85 4.02 -9.43
CA PRO A 68 -10.42 4.58 -8.15
C PRO A 68 -11.36 4.25 -6.98
N SER A 69 -12.66 4.04 -7.24
CA SER A 69 -13.64 3.72 -6.19
C SER A 69 -13.45 2.32 -5.58
N LYS A 70 -12.72 1.44 -6.26
CA LYS A 70 -12.37 0.11 -5.76
C LYS A 70 -11.13 0.10 -4.87
N ALA A 71 -10.34 1.18 -4.89
CA ALA A 71 -9.13 1.31 -4.09
C ALA A 71 -9.51 1.54 -2.61
N TRP A 72 -9.79 0.48 -1.86
CA TRP A 72 -10.09 0.58 -0.44
C TRP A 72 -8.92 1.17 0.36
N MET A 73 -7.71 0.73 0.02
CA MET A 73 -6.49 1.13 0.69
C MET A 73 -5.42 1.47 -0.33
N VAL A 74 -4.77 2.60 -0.13
CA VAL A 74 -3.63 3.04 -0.93
C VAL A 74 -2.38 3.04 -0.05
N LEU A 75 -1.38 2.29 -0.48
CA LEU A 75 -0.09 2.16 0.17
C LEU A 75 0.96 2.85 -0.69
N ILE A 76 1.75 3.75 -0.10
CA ILE A 76 2.57 4.68 -0.87
C ILE A 76 4.02 4.63 -0.42
N ASN A 77 4.93 4.43 -1.37
CA ASN A 77 6.36 4.64 -1.18
C ASN A 77 7.03 5.23 -2.43
N GLY A 78 7.86 6.27 -2.30
CA GLY A 78 8.57 6.83 -3.46
C GLY A 78 7.66 7.42 -4.55
N TRP A 79 6.46 7.88 -4.18
CA TRP A 79 5.45 8.37 -5.12
C TRP A 79 5.88 9.64 -5.88
N TRP A 80 6.76 10.45 -5.28
CA TRP A 80 7.33 11.63 -5.91
C TRP A 80 8.17 11.30 -7.15
N GLU A 81 8.59 10.04 -7.33
CA GLU A 81 9.31 9.56 -8.53
C GLU A 81 8.37 8.92 -9.58
N ASN A 82 7.07 8.83 -9.28
CA ASN A 82 6.09 8.24 -10.20
C ASN A 82 5.49 9.35 -11.09
N LYS A 83 5.63 9.24 -12.42
CA LYS A 83 5.09 10.25 -13.36
C LYS A 83 3.57 10.36 -13.31
N ASN A 84 2.87 9.35 -12.80
CA ASN A 84 1.41 9.35 -12.60
C ASN A 84 0.98 10.07 -11.31
N VAL A 85 1.92 10.65 -10.55
CA VAL A 85 1.68 11.27 -9.23
C VAL A 85 0.51 12.25 -9.19
N ALA A 86 0.39 13.14 -10.18
CA ALA A 86 -0.66 14.14 -10.18
C ALA A 86 -2.05 13.50 -10.24
N LYS A 87 -2.19 12.46 -11.07
CA LYS A 87 -3.43 11.68 -11.20
C LYS A 87 -3.70 10.86 -9.93
N LEU A 88 -2.66 10.26 -9.36
CA LEU A 88 -2.76 9.50 -8.09
C LEU A 88 -3.26 10.37 -6.93
N LEU A 89 -2.76 11.60 -6.81
CA LEU A 89 -3.13 12.54 -5.75
C LEU A 89 -4.54 13.13 -5.93
N SER A 90 -4.97 13.35 -7.18
CA SER A 90 -6.26 13.97 -7.48
C SER A 90 -7.42 12.97 -7.47
N ASP A 91 -7.23 11.80 -8.07
CA ASP A 91 -8.33 10.89 -8.38
C ASP A 91 -8.39 9.68 -7.46
N TYR A 92 -7.23 9.18 -6.99
CA TYR A 92 -7.15 7.87 -6.34
C TYR A 92 -7.05 7.96 -4.81
N ILE A 93 -6.13 8.78 -4.30
CA ILE A 93 -5.93 8.94 -2.86
C ILE A 93 -7.20 9.46 -2.17
N PRO A 94 -7.94 10.45 -2.72
CA PRO A 94 -9.17 10.93 -2.08
C PRO A 94 -10.32 9.92 -2.04
N MET A 95 -10.32 8.93 -2.94
CA MET A 95 -11.36 7.90 -3.01
C MET A 95 -11.09 6.72 -2.09
N ALA A 96 -9.85 6.57 -1.63
CA ALA A 96 -9.47 5.49 -0.74
C ALA A 96 -9.91 5.74 0.69
N LYS A 97 -10.42 4.70 1.36
CA LYS A 97 -10.77 4.80 2.78
C LYS A 97 -9.54 4.91 3.66
N TYR A 98 -8.46 4.27 3.26
CA TYR A 98 -7.19 4.31 3.96
C TYR A 98 -6.05 4.69 3.02
N CYS A 99 -5.14 5.53 3.53
CA CYS A 99 -3.92 5.89 2.85
C CYS A 99 -2.75 5.80 3.84
N PHE A 100 -1.73 5.01 3.52
CA PHE A 100 -0.54 4.83 4.36
C PHE A 100 0.73 5.10 3.56
N GLN A 101 1.63 5.91 4.12
CA GLN A 101 3.01 5.95 3.67
C GLN A 101 3.75 4.78 4.30
N ILE A 102 4.21 3.83 3.51
CA ILE A 102 4.75 2.54 4.01
C ILE A 102 6.28 2.52 4.07
N GLY A 103 6.96 3.48 3.44
CA GLY A 103 8.42 3.53 3.37
C GLY A 103 9.10 3.72 4.74
N HIS A 104 8.42 4.31 5.72
CA HIS A 104 8.94 4.52 7.08
C HIS A 104 8.41 3.52 8.11
N ILE A 105 7.40 2.71 7.75
CA ILE A 105 6.85 1.69 8.65
C ILE A 105 7.90 0.60 8.82
N ARG A 106 8.48 0.55 10.00
CA ARG A 106 9.29 -0.56 10.47
C ARG A 106 8.34 -1.65 10.94
N TYR A 107 8.35 -2.74 10.21
CA TYR A 107 7.67 -3.96 10.61
C TYR A 107 8.52 -4.63 11.69
N ALA A 108 8.01 -4.71 12.92
CA ALA A 108 8.70 -5.40 13.99
C ALA A 108 8.71 -6.91 13.68
N PRO A 109 9.84 -7.62 13.81
CA PRO A 109 9.80 -9.07 13.84
C PRO A 109 8.98 -9.47 15.07
N GLU A 110 7.88 -10.21 14.87
CA GLU A 110 7.28 -10.97 15.96
C GLU A 110 8.35 -11.99 16.41
N GLY A 111 8.98 -11.74 17.57
CA GLY A 111 9.97 -12.64 18.17
C GLY A 111 11.41 -12.41 17.72
N GLY A 112 12.04 -11.36 18.25
CA GLY A 112 13.46 -11.45 18.59
C GLY A 112 13.54 -11.70 20.10
N ASP A 113 13.89 -12.93 20.47
CA ASP A 113 14.37 -13.23 21.84
C ASP A 113 15.62 -12.39 22.17
#